data_AF-A0A286A6T6-F1
#
_entry.id   AF-A0A286A6T6-F1
#
_cell.length_a   1.000
_cell.length_b   1.000
_cell.length_c   1.000
_cell.angle_alpha   90.00
_cell.angle_beta   90.00
_cell.angle_gamma   90.00
#
_symmetry.space_group_name_H-M   'P 1'
#
loop_
_entity.id
_entity.type
_entity.pdbx_description
1 polymer ?
#
loop_
_entity_poly.entity_id
_entity_poly.type
_entity_poly.pdbx_seq_one_letter_code
_entity_poly.pdbx_strand_id
1 'polypeptide(L)'
;MENQDDRLLGGKVQRVGHYKAELSLADVNVLYGIMLLRISKGYAPDEVSFIMGLDSDPVGRFERLARKKITIGMLMGILSALGEKSLGSFILFSSDIATGDCLCHMVRTKRRKLIEHALYLLDSIGAERLVFKLFERNPDHLPFPQSEVQKWDEISKILDVELEDNWPVPKEPIEIYQHCCLLTELDIMPRHVMKVLCEMTSRTSYPKLSFNKSNEGRKITYEKVSS
;
A
#
# COMPACT_ATOMS: atom_id res chain seq x y z
N MET A 1 12.11 24.09 19.75
CA MET A 1 10.75 23.87 20.26
C MET A 1 9.85 23.53 19.07
N GLU A 2 9.04 22.46 19.17
CA GLU A 2 7.98 22.19 18.17
C GLU A 2 6.79 23.11 18.46
N ASN A 3 6.24 23.74 17.42
CA ASN A 3 5.04 24.57 17.54
C ASN A 3 3.84 23.69 17.95
N GLN A 4 2.85 24.27 18.62
CA GLN A 4 1.64 23.57 19.09
C GLN A 4 0.89 22.90 17.92
N ASP A 5 0.85 23.56 16.76
CA ASP A 5 0.28 23.01 15.53
C ASP A 5 1.06 21.80 15.01
N ASP A 6 2.40 21.82 15.11
CA ASP A 6 3.21 20.66 14.74
C ASP A 6 2.93 19.48 15.66
N ARG A 7 2.69 19.70 16.95
CA ARG A 7 2.35 18.61 17.88
C ARG A 7 1.00 17.97 17.55
N LEU A 8 0.00 18.77 17.23
CA LEU A 8 -1.35 18.30 16.87
C LEU A 8 -1.38 17.60 15.51
N LEU A 9 -0.56 18.05 14.56
CA LEU A 9 -0.45 17.47 13.22
C LEU A 9 0.61 16.37 13.12
N GLY A 10 1.03 15.76 14.24
CA GLY A 10 1.92 14.58 14.20
C GLY A 10 3.39 14.87 13.87
N GLY A 11 3.88 16.04 14.26
CA GLY A 11 5.26 16.49 14.19
C GLY A 11 5.55 17.44 13.04
N LYS A 12 6.81 17.87 12.98
CA LYS A 12 7.33 18.73 11.91
C LYS A 12 7.13 18.11 10.53
N VAL A 13 6.87 18.96 9.55
CA VAL A 13 6.89 18.60 8.13
C VAL A 13 8.29 18.10 7.76
N GLN A 14 8.35 16.88 7.22
CA GLN A 14 9.57 16.26 6.72
C GLN A 14 9.69 16.44 5.20
N ARG A 15 8.57 16.36 4.48
CA ARG A 15 8.54 16.48 3.02
C ARG A 15 7.15 16.89 2.54
N VAL A 16 7.09 17.70 1.49
CA VAL A 16 5.86 18.00 0.75
C VAL A 16 6.05 17.54 -0.70
N GLY A 17 5.06 16.86 -1.26
CA GLY A 17 5.01 16.47 -2.66
C GLY A 17 3.78 17.07 -3.33
N HIS A 18 3.94 17.54 -4.56
CA HIS A 18 2.89 18.12 -5.37
C HIS A 18 2.73 17.29 -6.65
N TYR A 19 1.51 16.85 -6.92
CA TYR A 19 1.21 16.03 -8.09
C TYR A 19 -0.02 16.57 -8.79
N LYS A 20 0.01 16.66 -10.12
CA LYS A 20 -1.10 17.20 -10.92
C LYS A 20 -1.47 16.23 -12.03
N ALA A 21 -2.77 16.09 -12.29
CA ALA A 21 -3.28 15.32 -13.41
C ALA A 21 -4.70 15.78 -13.77
N GLU A 22 -5.11 15.53 -15.00
CA GLU A 22 -6.51 15.60 -15.41
C GLU A 22 -7.17 14.26 -15.09
N LEU A 23 -8.28 14.31 -14.36
CA LEU A 23 -9.06 13.15 -13.94
C LEU A 23 -10.54 13.42 -14.14
N SER A 24 -11.28 12.38 -14.52
CA SER A 24 -12.74 12.43 -14.45
C SER A 24 -13.21 12.44 -12.98
N LEU A 25 -14.42 12.94 -12.72
CA LEU A 25 -15.01 12.84 -11.37
C LEU A 25 -15.13 11.40 -10.88
N ALA A 26 -15.35 10.45 -11.80
CA ALA A 26 -15.35 9.03 -11.49
C ALA A 26 -13.96 8.55 -11.01
N ASP A 27 -12.88 8.94 -11.69
CA ASP A 27 -11.51 8.61 -11.26
C ASP A 27 -11.17 9.23 -9.90
N VAL A 28 -11.64 10.45 -9.62
CA VAL A 28 -11.50 11.10 -8.31
C VAL A 28 -12.20 10.32 -7.21
N ASN A 29 -13.43 9.85 -7.46
CA ASN A 29 -14.18 9.02 -6.53
C ASN A 29 -13.49 7.67 -6.28
N VAL A 30 -12.98 7.04 -7.34
CA VAL A 30 -12.22 5.79 -7.23
C VAL A 30 -10.94 5.99 -6.43
N LEU A 31 -10.21 7.09 -6.68
CA LEU A 31 -9.02 7.46 -5.93
C LEU A 31 -9.34 7.63 -4.44
N TYR A 32 -10.36 8.42 -4.12
CA TYR A 32 -10.79 8.63 -2.73
C TYR A 32 -11.17 7.31 -2.06
N GLY A 33 -12.01 6.49 -2.71
CA GLY A 33 -12.47 5.21 -2.16
C GLY A 33 -11.33 4.24 -1.88
N ILE A 34 -10.38 4.10 -2.81
CA ILE A 34 -9.20 3.23 -2.63
C ILE A 34 -8.34 3.73 -1.48
N MET A 35 -8.03 5.04 -1.45
CA MET A 35 -7.21 5.61 -0.39
C MET A 35 -7.88 5.43 0.97
N LEU A 36 -9.17 5.74 1.09
CA LEU A 36 -9.90 5.61 2.34
C LEU A 36 -9.92 4.16 2.84
N LEU A 37 -10.21 3.21 1.96
CA LEU A 37 -10.23 1.79 2.30
C LEU A 37 -8.84 1.28 2.71
N ARG A 38 -7.80 1.60 1.94
CA ARG A 38 -6.43 1.22 2.26
C ARG A 38 -5.99 1.79 3.61
N ILE A 39 -6.24 3.08 3.83
CA ILE A 39 -5.87 3.79 5.06
C ILE A 39 -6.59 3.19 6.27
N SER A 40 -7.87 2.79 6.11
CA SER A 40 -8.62 2.16 7.21
C SER A 40 -8.08 0.78 7.60
N LYS A 41 -7.49 0.03 6.65
CA LYS A 41 -6.74 -1.21 6.93
C LYS A 41 -5.35 -0.95 7.51
N GLY A 42 -4.88 0.29 7.49
CA GLY A 42 -3.54 0.67 7.96
C GLY A 42 -2.40 0.29 7.01
N TYR A 43 -2.72 -0.10 5.77
CA TYR A 43 -1.71 -0.52 4.80
C TYR A 43 -1.11 0.67 4.05
N ALA A 44 0.16 0.59 3.68
CA ALA A 44 0.79 1.52 2.75
C ALA A 44 0.50 1.15 1.27
N PRO A 45 0.65 2.08 0.30
CA PRO A 45 0.34 1.78 -1.11
C PRO A 45 1.21 0.67 -1.73
N ASP A 46 2.48 0.62 -1.34
CA ASP A 46 3.44 -0.39 -1.77
C ASP A 46 3.15 -1.75 -1.11
N GLU A 47 2.68 -1.78 0.13
CA GLU A 47 2.17 -2.99 0.80
C GLU A 47 0.99 -3.61 0.05
N VAL A 48 0.03 -2.79 -0.42
CA VAL A 48 -1.09 -3.28 -1.25
C VAL A 48 -0.56 -3.82 -2.58
N SER A 49 0.35 -3.10 -3.22
CA SER A 49 0.97 -3.55 -4.48
C SER A 49 1.70 -4.88 -4.31
N PHE A 50 2.40 -5.06 -3.18
CA PHE A 50 3.05 -6.29 -2.82
C PHE A 50 2.05 -7.44 -2.67
N ILE A 51 0.98 -7.28 -1.90
CA ILE A 51 -0.06 -8.31 -1.74
C ILE A 51 -0.69 -8.68 -3.08
N MET A 52 -0.88 -7.71 -3.98
CA MET A 52 -1.36 -7.96 -5.35
C MET A 52 -0.38 -8.78 -6.20
N GLY A 53 0.80 -9.12 -5.68
CA GLY A 53 1.83 -9.84 -6.42
C GLY A 53 2.63 -8.93 -7.35
N LEU A 54 2.75 -7.63 -7.09
CA LEU A 54 3.43 -6.71 -8.02
C LEU A 54 4.81 -6.32 -7.50
N ASP A 55 5.79 -6.32 -8.40
CA ASP A 55 7.19 -5.92 -8.12
C ASP A 55 7.42 -4.41 -8.06
N SER A 56 6.40 -3.64 -8.42
CA SER A 56 6.42 -2.18 -8.49
C SER A 56 5.26 -1.62 -7.67
N ASP A 57 5.24 -0.30 -7.46
CA ASP A 57 4.19 0.41 -6.72
C ASP A 57 3.21 1.13 -7.67
N PRO A 58 2.32 0.42 -8.41
CA PRO A 58 1.30 1.08 -9.22
C PRO A 58 0.21 1.73 -8.37
N VAL A 59 -0.07 1.22 -7.16
CA VAL A 59 -1.08 1.81 -6.26
C VAL A 59 -0.61 3.20 -5.81
N GLY A 60 0.61 3.33 -5.30
CA GLY A 60 1.15 4.62 -4.92
C GLY A 60 1.40 5.54 -6.11
N ARG A 61 1.71 5.02 -7.31
CA ARG A 61 1.72 5.85 -8.54
C ARG A 61 0.34 6.40 -8.89
N PHE A 62 -0.71 5.61 -8.70
CA PHE A 62 -2.09 6.07 -8.87
C PHE A 62 -2.45 7.13 -7.83
N GLU A 63 -2.14 6.90 -6.55
CA GLU A 63 -2.39 7.88 -5.48
C GLU A 63 -1.61 9.19 -5.62
N ARG A 64 -0.43 9.13 -6.23
CA ARG A 64 0.40 10.30 -6.59
C ARG A 64 0.04 10.89 -7.96
N LEU A 65 -1.09 10.51 -8.55
CA LEU A 65 -1.57 10.99 -9.86
C LEU A 65 -0.59 10.74 -11.03
N ALA A 66 0.45 9.93 -10.84
CA ALA A 66 1.42 9.58 -11.89
C ALA A 66 0.83 8.57 -12.88
N ARG A 67 -0.25 7.89 -12.51
CA ARG A 67 -1.05 7.03 -13.38
C ARG A 67 -2.47 7.59 -13.42
N LYS A 68 -2.88 8.10 -14.58
CA LYS A 68 -4.18 8.80 -14.75
C LYS A 68 -5.40 7.87 -14.66
N LYS A 69 -5.26 6.61 -15.06
CA LYS A 69 -6.37 5.66 -15.17
C LYS A 69 -6.05 4.33 -14.49
N ILE A 70 -7.02 3.82 -13.75
CA ILE A 70 -7.01 2.47 -13.21
C ILE A 70 -7.86 1.56 -14.10
N THR A 71 -7.34 0.37 -14.42
CA THR A 71 -8.14 -0.63 -15.13
C THR A 71 -9.04 -1.36 -14.13
N ILE A 72 -10.17 -1.91 -14.60
CA ILE A 72 -11.05 -2.73 -13.75
C ILE A 72 -10.26 -3.88 -13.11
N GLY A 73 -9.36 -4.54 -13.85
CA GLY A 73 -8.50 -5.58 -13.29
C GLY A 73 -7.59 -5.09 -12.16
N MET A 74 -7.04 -3.88 -12.26
CA MET A 74 -6.23 -3.29 -11.18
C MET A 74 -7.10 -2.92 -9.98
N LEU A 75 -8.30 -2.35 -10.21
CA LEU A 75 -9.25 -2.05 -9.14
C LEU A 75 -9.65 -3.34 -8.38
N MET A 76 -10.04 -4.39 -9.10
CA MET A 76 -10.40 -5.68 -8.49
C MET A 76 -9.21 -6.31 -7.74
N GLY A 77 -8.00 -6.20 -8.27
CA GLY A 77 -6.79 -6.65 -7.58
C GLY A 77 -6.54 -5.88 -6.27
N ILE A 78 -6.72 -4.56 -6.27
CA ILE A 78 -6.62 -3.74 -5.05
C ILE A 78 -7.68 -4.17 -4.03
N LEU A 79 -8.94 -4.31 -4.45
CA LEU A 79 -10.03 -4.70 -3.55
C LEU A 79 -9.77 -6.08 -2.93
N SER A 80 -9.34 -7.04 -3.75
CA SER A 80 -8.97 -8.38 -3.28
C SER A 80 -7.81 -8.33 -2.28
N ALA A 81 -6.77 -7.54 -2.55
CA ALA A 81 -5.64 -7.35 -1.63
C ALA A 81 -6.04 -6.67 -0.31
N LEU A 82 -7.09 -5.84 -0.32
CA LEU A 82 -7.67 -5.21 0.87
C LEU A 82 -8.69 -6.11 1.59
N GLY A 83 -8.89 -7.34 1.10
CA GLY A 83 -9.80 -8.33 1.69
C GLY A 83 -11.28 -8.13 1.31
N GLU A 84 -11.56 -7.27 0.34
CA GLU A 84 -12.93 -7.01 -0.12
C GLU A 84 -13.35 -8.05 -1.16
N LYS A 85 -14.53 -8.66 -0.94
CA LYS A 85 -15.06 -9.73 -1.79
C LYS A 85 -15.88 -9.22 -2.98
N SER A 86 -16.28 -7.95 -2.96
CA SER A 86 -17.09 -7.35 -4.02
C SER A 86 -16.91 -5.83 -4.07
N LEU A 87 -17.40 -5.22 -5.15
CA LEU A 87 -17.50 -3.77 -5.28
C LEU A 87 -18.54 -3.14 -4.36
N GLY A 88 -19.41 -3.94 -3.73
CA GLY A 88 -20.51 -3.44 -2.89
C GLY A 88 -20.04 -2.78 -1.60
N SER A 89 -18.83 -3.09 -1.13
CA SER A 89 -18.18 -2.40 0.00
C SER A 89 -17.40 -1.14 -0.42
N PHE A 90 -17.28 -0.90 -1.73
CA PHE A 90 -16.58 0.25 -2.28
C PHE A 90 -17.55 1.43 -2.39
N ILE A 91 -17.37 2.45 -1.55
CA ILE A 91 -18.22 3.65 -1.56
C ILE A 91 -17.87 4.49 -2.79
N LEU A 92 -18.68 4.37 -3.83
CA LEU A 92 -18.70 5.29 -4.97
C LEU A 92 -19.77 6.35 -4.71
N PHE A 93 -19.35 7.59 -4.54
CA PHE A 93 -20.28 8.71 -4.46
C PHE A 93 -20.87 8.96 -5.85
N SER A 94 -22.17 9.22 -5.91
CA SER A 94 -22.80 9.71 -7.11
C SER A 94 -22.24 11.10 -7.41
N SER A 95 -21.33 11.20 -8.37
CA SER A 95 -21.07 12.46 -9.04
C SER A 95 -22.19 12.66 -10.05
N ASP A 96 -22.89 13.80 -9.99
CA ASP A 96 -23.52 14.33 -11.19
C ASP A 96 -22.45 14.27 -12.29
N ILE A 97 -22.74 13.53 -13.36
CA ILE A 97 -21.79 13.25 -14.43
C ILE A 97 -21.59 14.56 -15.20
N ALA A 98 -20.83 15.48 -14.64
CA ALA A 98 -20.19 16.54 -15.42
C ALA A 98 -19.21 15.81 -16.34
N THR A 99 -19.48 15.84 -17.63
CA THR A 99 -18.84 15.02 -18.68
C THR A 99 -17.41 15.45 -19.03
N GLY A 100 -16.69 16.09 -18.12
CA GLY A 100 -15.35 16.64 -18.36
C GLY A 100 -14.30 16.16 -17.37
N ASP A 101 -13.07 16.01 -17.86
CA ASP A 101 -11.90 15.86 -17.00
C ASP A 101 -11.64 17.18 -16.27
N CYS A 102 -11.34 17.09 -14.98
CA CYS A 102 -11.00 18.23 -14.13
C CYS A 102 -9.50 18.21 -13.83
N LEU A 103 -8.85 19.39 -13.87
CA LEU A 103 -7.47 19.50 -13.42
C LEU A 103 -7.41 19.32 -11.90
N CYS A 104 -6.73 18.26 -11.48
CA CYS A 104 -6.58 17.89 -10.09
C CYS A 104 -5.17 18.18 -9.60
N HIS A 105 -5.04 18.55 -8.32
CA HIS A 105 -3.77 18.76 -7.62
C HIS A 105 -3.78 18.04 -6.28
N MET A 106 -2.93 17.02 -6.14
CA MET A 106 -2.69 16.29 -4.90
C MET A 106 -1.48 16.89 -4.18
N VAL A 107 -1.70 17.37 -2.96
CA VAL A 107 -0.66 17.78 -2.03
C VAL A 107 -0.49 16.69 -0.98
N ARG A 108 0.70 16.10 -0.93
CA ARG A 108 1.06 15.08 0.06
C ARG A 108 2.09 15.62 1.04
N THR A 109 1.70 15.79 2.29
CA THR A 109 2.54 16.33 3.35
C THR A 109 2.93 15.22 4.31
N LYS A 110 4.19 14.78 4.25
CA LYS A 110 4.75 13.80 5.17
C LYS A 110 5.29 14.51 6.41
N ARG A 111 4.78 14.12 7.57
CA ARG A 111 5.21 14.55 8.90
C ARG A 111 5.77 13.35 9.65
N ARG A 112 6.37 13.59 10.82
CA ARG A 112 6.98 12.53 11.62
C ARG A 112 6.04 11.34 11.83
N LYS A 113 4.83 11.55 12.34
CA LYS A 113 3.90 10.47 12.73
C LYS A 113 2.83 10.15 11.69
N LEU A 114 2.56 11.06 10.78
CA LEU A 114 1.42 10.97 9.88
C LEU A 114 1.71 11.61 8.52
N ILE A 115 0.93 11.19 7.54
CA ILE A 115 0.98 11.70 6.18
C ILE A 115 -0.41 12.23 5.85
N GLU A 116 -0.44 13.47 5.41
CA GLU A 116 -1.65 14.16 4.98
C GLU A 116 -1.71 14.13 3.45
N HIS A 117 -2.88 13.80 2.92
CA HIS A 117 -3.20 13.84 1.49
C HIS A 117 -4.36 14.79 1.30
N ALA A 118 -4.15 15.85 0.51
CA ALA A 118 -5.18 16.82 0.19
C ALA A 118 -5.32 16.92 -1.33
N LEU A 119 -6.50 16.58 -1.86
CA LEU A 119 -6.81 16.70 -3.28
C LEU A 119 -7.64 17.96 -3.52
N TYR A 120 -7.22 18.77 -4.47
CA TYR A 120 -7.92 19.97 -4.93
C TYR A 120 -8.33 19.83 -6.40
N LEU A 121 -9.50 20.36 -6.76
CA LEU A 121 -9.81 20.68 -8.16
C LEU A 121 -9.39 22.12 -8.43
N LEU A 122 -8.79 22.36 -9.59
CA LEU A 122 -8.51 23.69 -10.08
C LEU A 122 -9.66 24.11 -11.00
N ASP A 123 -10.24 25.29 -10.73
CA ASP A 123 -11.19 25.89 -11.64
C ASP A 123 -10.50 26.55 -12.85
N SER A 124 -11.29 27.10 -13.77
CA SER A 124 -10.79 27.75 -15.00
C SER A 124 -9.97 29.02 -14.74
N ILE A 125 -10.02 29.57 -13.53
CA ILE A 125 -9.30 30.78 -13.10
C ILE A 125 -8.08 30.38 -12.23
N GLY A 126 -7.90 29.09 -11.96
CA GLY A 126 -6.81 28.52 -11.17
C GLY A 126 -7.06 28.53 -9.65
N ALA A 127 -8.28 28.83 -9.20
CA ALA A 127 -8.62 28.71 -7.78
C ALA A 127 -8.75 27.24 -7.38
N GLU A 128 -8.19 26.91 -6.22
CA GLU A 128 -8.18 25.55 -5.68
C GLU A 128 -9.39 25.31 -4.80
N ARG A 129 -10.20 24.30 -5.16
CA ARG A 129 -11.30 23.80 -4.33
C ARG A 129 -10.93 22.46 -3.71
N LEU A 130 -10.85 22.40 -2.38
CA LEU A 130 -10.61 21.15 -1.66
C LEU A 130 -11.72 20.14 -1.94
N VAL A 131 -11.34 18.95 -2.40
CA VAL A 131 -12.25 17.81 -2.63
C VAL A 131 -12.28 16.92 -1.41
N PHE A 132 -11.11 16.47 -0.99
CA PHE A 132 -10.96 15.64 0.19
C PHE A 132 -9.61 15.85 0.85
N LYS A 133 -9.58 15.49 2.14
CA LYS A 133 -8.39 15.47 2.96
C LYS A 133 -8.35 14.18 3.78
N LEU A 134 -7.32 13.37 3.59
CA LEU A 134 -7.13 12.10 4.27
C LEU A 134 -5.82 12.10 5.06
N PHE A 135 -5.81 11.38 6.18
CA PHE A 135 -4.64 11.23 7.04
C PHE A 135 -4.34 9.75 7.21
N GLU A 136 -3.07 9.37 7.02
CA GLU A 136 -2.58 8.03 7.28
C GLU A 136 -1.40 8.07 8.25
N ARG A 137 -1.13 6.96 8.94
CA ARG A 137 0.08 6.83 9.75
C ARG A 137 1.31 6.86 8.84
N ASN A 138 2.37 7.52 9.28
CA ASN A 138 3.65 7.44 8.58
C ASN A 138 4.28 6.07 8.84
N PRO A 139 4.48 5.21 7.82
CA PRO A 139 5.04 3.87 8.01
C PRO A 139 6.48 3.91 8.57
N ASP A 140 7.22 4.99 8.34
CA ASP A 140 8.58 5.16 8.89
C ASP A 140 8.56 5.48 10.40
N HIS A 141 7.38 5.77 10.98
CA HIS A 141 7.24 6.03 12.40
C HIS A 141 6.81 4.78 13.13
N LEU A 142 7.77 4.14 13.78
CA LEU A 142 7.54 3.00 14.65
C LEU A 142 7.43 3.48 16.10
N PRO A 143 6.20 3.58 16.67
CA PRO A 143 6.03 3.99 18.06
C PRO A 143 6.61 2.97 19.05
N PHE A 144 6.60 1.68 18.67
CA PHE A 144 7.08 0.57 19.49
C PHE A 144 8.03 -0.33 18.67
N PRO A 145 9.30 0.07 18.47
CA PRO A 145 10.23 -0.67 17.60
C PRO A 145 10.45 -2.13 18.02
N GLN A 146 10.45 -2.41 19.33
CA GLN A 146 10.61 -3.77 19.85
C GLN A 146 9.46 -4.70 19.41
N SER A 147 8.24 -4.18 19.30
CA SER A 147 7.10 -4.96 18.83
C SER A 147 7.27 -5.36 17.35
N GLU A 148 7.87 -4.49 16.53
CA GLU A 148 8.12 -4.80 15.13
C GLU A 148 9.20 -5.88 14.97
N VAL A 149 10.25 -5.84 15.79
CA VAL A 149 11.29 -6.89 15.82
C VAL A 149 10.69 -8.23 16.20
N GLN A 150 9.84 -8.28 17.22
CA GLN A 150 9.14 -9.52 17.62
C GLN A 150 8.30 -10.09 16.46
N LYS A 151 7.60 -9.23 15.71
CA LYS A 151 6.82 -9.66 14.53
C LYS A 151 7.72 -10.21 13.43
N TRP A 152 8.87 -9.59 13.16
CA TRP A 152 9.82 -10.10 12.16
C TRP A 152 10.42 -11.43 12.57
N ASP A 153 10.82 -11.58 13.84
CA ASP A 153 11.36 -12.83 14.36
C ASP A 153 10.34 -13.96 14.27
N GLU A 154 9.08 -13.68 14.59
CA GLU A 154 7.99 -14.67 14.50
C GLU A 154 7.72 -15.11 13.06
N ILE A 155 7.63 -14.15 12.13
CA ILE A 155 7.47 -14.47 10.70
C ILE A 155 8.67 -15.27 10.19
N SER A 156 9.90 -14.91 10.57
CA SER A 156 11.10 -15.66 10.14
C SER A 156 11.01 -17.10 10.61
N LYS A 157 10.65 -17.36 11.88
CA LYS A 157 10.50 -18.72 12.39
C LYS A 157 9.44 -19.51 11.64
N ILE A 158 8.27 -18.90 11.40
CA ILE A 158 7.20 -19.54 10.61
C ILE A 158 7.72 -19.95 9.24
N LEU A 159 8.38 -19.03 8.52
CA LEU A 159 8.88 -19.30 7.18
C LEU A 159 10.06 -20.27 7.16
N ASP A 160 10.95 -20.23 8.16
CA ASP A 160 12.07 -21.16 8.27
C ASP A 160 11.55 -22.61 8.45
N VAL A 161 10.55 -22.83 9.31
CA VAL A 161 9.90 -24.15 9.49
C VAL A 161 9.23 -24.61 8.19
N GLU A 162 8.45 -23.74 7.54
CA GLU A 162 7.78 -24.08 6.27
C GLU A 162 8.76 -24.44 5.15
N LEU A 163 9.92 -23.76 5.12
CA LEU A 163 10.98 -24.08 4.17
C LEU A 163 11.67 -25.40 4.49
N GLU A 164 11.75 -25.82 5.75
CA GLU A 164 12.31 -27.11 6.15
C GLU A 164 11.35 -28.26 5.85
N ASP A 165 10.08 -28.13 6.21
CA ASP A 165 9.08 -29.21 6.14
C ASP A 165 8.66 -29.54 4.71
N ASN A 166 8.09 -28.59 3.97
CA ASN A 166 7.90 -28.68 2.52
C ASN A 166 7.31 -27.36 1.97
N TRP A 167 8.05 -26.67 1.08
CA TRP A 167 7.53 -25.55 0.28
C TRP A 167 7.41 -26.02 -1.19
N PRO A 168 6.36 -26.79 -1.53
CA PRO A 168 6.35 -27.60 -2.74
C PRO A 168 6.17 -26.80 -4.03
N VAL A 169 5.61 -25.58 -3.94
CA VAL A 169 5.26 -24.74 -5.10
C VAL A 169 5.58 -23.28 -4.86
N PRO A 170 5.85 -22.48 -5.91
CA PRO A 170 5.96 -21.03 -5.79
C PRO A 170 4.69 -20.44 -5.17
N LYS A 171 4.84 -19.55 -4.19
CA LYS A 171 3.72 -18.87 -3.53
C LYS A 171 3.70 -17.39 -3.86
N GLU A 172 2.50 -16.84 -4.03
CA GLU A 172 2.26 -15.40 -4.17
C GLU A 172 2.37 -14.70 -2.79
N PRO A 173 2.74 -13.41 -2.76
CA PRO A 173 2.78 -12.60 -1.54
C PRO A 173 1.55 -12.70 -0.63
N ILE A 174 0.35 -12.69 -1.22
CA ILE A 174 -0.91 -12.77 -0.46
C ILE A 174 -1.05 -14.09 0.28
N GLU A 175 -0.63 -15.20 -0.34
CA GLU A 175 -0.71 -16.53 0.27
C GLU A 175 0.24 -16.62 1.46
N ILE A 176 1.46 -16.10 1.30
CA ILE A 176 2.47 -16.07 2.37
C ILE A 176 1.99 -15.19 3.52
N TYR A 177 1.46 -14.00 3.22
CA TYR A 177 0.94 -13.08 4.22
C TYR A 177 -0.24 -13.69 5.00
N GLN A 178 -1.22 -14.25 4.31
CA GLN A 178 -2.37 -14.90 4.95
C GLN A 178 -1.94 -16.09 5.81
N HIS A 179 -1.01 -16.90 5.34
CA HIS A 179 -0.46 -18.03 6.10
C HIS A 179 0.22 -17.56 7.39
N CYS A 180 1.06 -16.52 7.32
CA CYS A 180 1.69 -15.93 8.50
C CYS A 180 0.64 -15.41 9.49
N CYS A 181 -0.40 -14.71 9.02
CA CYS A 181 -1.47 -14.20 9.87
C CYS A 181 -2.30 -15.31 10.53
N LEU A 182 -2.38 -16.51 9.93
CA LEU A 182 -3.08 -17.66 10.52
C LEU A 182 -2.26 -18.35 11.61
N LEU A 183 -0.93 -18.30 11.52
CA LEU A 183 -0.01 -19.01 12.40
C LEU A 183 0.52 -18.16 13.56
N THR A 184 0.10 -16.91 13.67
CA THR A 184 0.54 -15.98 14.72
C THR A 184 -0.64 -15.26 15.35
N GLU A 185 -0.53 -14.97 16.65
CA GLU A 185 -1.49 -14.12 17.37
C GLU A 185 -1.13 -12.63 17.27
N LEU A 186 0.02 -12.31 16.66
CA LEU A 186 0.49 -10.93 16.50
C LEU A 186 -0.27 -10.22 15.38
N ASP A 187 -0.52 -8.92 15.57
CA ASP A 187 -1.08 -8.06 14.52
C ASP A 187 -0.02 -7.78 13.43
N ILE A 188 0.02 -8.67 12.44
CA ILE A 188 0.98 -8.62 11.34
C ILE A 188 0.40 -7.85 10.16
N MET A 189 1.19 -6.89 9.67
CA MET A 189 0.95 -6.11 8.47
C MET A 189 1.83 -6.62 7.32
N PRO A 190 1.47 -6.34 6.06
CA PRO A 190 2.22 -6.83 4.89
C PRO A 190 3.70 -6.41 4.89
N ARG A 191 4.04 -5.20 5.38
CA ARG A 191 5.44 -4.76 5.50
C ARG A 191 6.33 -5.70 6.30
N HIS A 192 5.79 -6.38 7.32
CA HIS A 192 6.60 -7.28 8.14
C HIS A 192 7.00 -8.50 7.31
N VAL A 193 6.07 -9.04 6.51
CA VAL A 193 6.34 -10.15 5.60
C VAL A 193 7.25 -9.72 4.46
N MET A 194 7.03 -8.54 3.87
CA MET A 194 7.93 -7.96 2.86
C MET A 194 9.38 -7.88 3.35
N LYS A 195 9.57 -7.42 4.59
CA LYS A 195 10.88 -7.26 5.22
C LYS A 195 11.59 -8.62 5.37
N VAL A 196 10.92 -9.62 5.92
CA VAL A 196 11.50 -10.95 6.12
C VAL A 196 11.78 -11.64 4.79
N LEU A 197 10.88 -11.55 3.80
CA LEU A 197 11.11 -12.13 2.47
C LEU A 197 12.31 -11.48 1.74
N CYS A 198 12.50 -10.17 1.90
CA CYS A 198 13.69 -9.48 1.38
C CYS A 198 14.99 -9.99 2.03
N GLU A 199 14.96 -10.29 3.33
CA GLU A 199 16.11 -10.88 4.03
C GLU A 199 16.35 -12.33 3.58
N MET A 200 15.32 -13.16 3.52
CA MET A 200 15.43 -14.55 3.09
C MET A 200 15.92 -14.70 1.65
N THR A 201 15.49 -13.82 0.73
CA THR A 201 15.96 -13.84 -0.66
C THR A 201 17.40 -13.37 -0.82
N SER A 202 17.91 -12.59 0.13
CA SER A 202 19.30 -12.11 0.13
C SER A 202 20.27 -13.00 0.91
N ARG A 203 19.78 -14.02 1.64
CA ARG A 203 20.62 -15.00 2.34
C ARG A 203 21.60 -15.68 1.38
N THR A 204 22.79 -15.98 1.89
CA THR A 204 23.80 -16.80 1.20
C THR A 204 23.71 -18.27 1.57
N SER A 205 23.26 -18.57 2.79
CA SER A 205 23.05 -19.92 3.32
C SER A 205 21.61 -20.42 3.10
N TYR A 206 21.45 -21.74 3.05
CA TYR A 206 20.15 -22.41 3.06
C TYR A 206 19.55 -22.48 4.49
N PRO A 207 18.22 -22.58 4.63
CA PRO A 207 17.20 -22.50 3.57
C PRO A 207 17.07 -21.07 3.00
N LYS A 208 16.89 -20.99 1.67
CA LYS A 208 16.83 -19.74 0.90
C LYS A 208 15.61 -19.72 -0.01
N LEU A 209 15.09 -18.51 -0.25
CA LEU A 209 14.06 -18.25 -1.25
C LEU A 209 14.66 -17.62 -2.52
N SER A 210 14.16 -18.01 -3.70
CA SER A 210 14.30 -17.21 -4.92
C SER A 210 13.05 -16.36 -5.10
N PHE A 211 13.26 -15.18 -5.67
CA PHE A 211 12.23 -14.24 -6.05
C PHE A 211 12.07 -14.28 -7.56
N ASN A 212 10.90 -14.67 -8.03
CA ASN A 212 10.60 -14.85 -9.43
C ASN A 212 9.65 -13.78 -9.93
N LYS A 213 9.88 -13.33 -11.17
CA LYS A 213 8.99 -12.43 -11.89
C LYS A 213 8.45 -13.15 -13.11
N SER A 214 7.13 -13.29 -13.20
CA SER A 214 6.51 -13.77 -14.43
C SER A 214 6.62 -12.71 -15.53
N ASN A 215 7.07 -13.14 -16.71
CA ASN A 215 7.06 -12.33 -17.94
C ASN A 215 5.64 -12.02 -18.40
N GLU A 216 4.70 -12.94 -18.14
CA GLU A 216 3.28 -12.78 -18.42
C GLU A 216 2.57 -12.30 -17.16
N GLY A 217 2.37 -10.99 -17.05
CA GLY A 217 1.49 -10.41 -16.03
C GLY A 217 2.17 -9.73 -14.83
N ARG A 218 3.49 -9.58 -14.79
CA ARG A 218 4.24 -8.88 -13.71
C ARG A 218 3.90 -9.38 -12.29
N LYS A 219 3.51 -10.65 -12.18
CA LYS A 219 3.26 -11.30 -10.91
C LYS A 219 4.59 -11.78 -10.31
N ILE A 220 4.78 -11.53 -9.01
CA ILE A 220 5.91 -12.02 -8.24
C ILE A 220 5.50 -13.26 -7.45
N THR A 221 6.41 -14.21 -7.37
CA THR A 221 6.28 -15.40 -6.54
C THR A 221 7.59 -15.69 -5.81
N TYR A 222 7.48 -16.43 -4.71
CA TYR A 222 8.60 -16.91 -3.93
C TYR A 222 8.63 -18.43 -3.94
N GLU A 223 9.79 -18.99 -4.24
CA GLU A 223 10.01 -20.44 -4.24
C GLU A 223 11.24 -20.79 -3.42
N LYS A 224 11.25 -21.99 -2.85
CA LYS A 224 12.42 -22.52 -2.15
C LYS A 224 13.51 -22.84 -3.16
N VAL A 225 14.73 -22.38 -2.88
CA VAL A 225 15.92 -22.83 -3.61
C VAL A 225 16.28 -24.22 -3.07
N SER A 226 16.35 -25.21 -3.95
CA SER A 226 16.84 -26.55 -3.57
C SER A 226 18.33 -26.50 -3.22
N SER A 227 18.70 -27.19 -2.15
CA SER A 227 20.08 -27.47 -1.74
C SER A 227 20.72 -28.52 -2.63
#